data_AF-A0A8I6ADM5-F1
#
_entry.id   AF-A0A8I6ADM5-F1
#
_cell.length_a   1.000
_cell.length_b   1.000
_cell.length_c   1.000
_cell.angle_alpha   90.00
_cell.angle_beta   90.00
_cell.angle_gamma   90.00
#
_symmetry.space_group_name_H-M   'P 1'
#
loop_
_entity.id
_entity.type
_entity.pdbx_description
1 polymer ?
#
loop_
_entity_poly.entity_id
_entity_poly.type
_entity_poly.pdbx_seq_one_letter_code
_entity_poly.pdbx_strand_id
1 'polypeptide(L)'
;MLTRAPRRLVQGPRETWLLGGLWVWILCGLGMAGSPGTPQPCQAPQQWEGRQVLYQQSSGHNSRALVSYDGLNQRVRVLDERKALIPCKR
;
A
#
# COMPACT_ATOMS: atom_id res chain seq x y z
N MET A 1 -59.55 -14.07 37.75
CA MET A 1 -58.38 -14.81 37.24
C MET A 1 -57.48 -13.85 36.47
N LEU A 2 -56.25 -13.59 36.93
CA LEU A 2 -55.08 -13.32 36.09
C LEU A 2 -53.83 -13.32 37.00
N THR A 3 -53.06 -14.40 36.97
CA THR A 3 -51.79 -14.54 37.69
C THR A 3 -50.66 -13.93 36.87
N ARG A 4 -49.99 -12.89 37.40
CA ARG A 4 -48.79 -12.31 36.80
C ARG A 4 -47.56 -12.99 37.39
N ALA A 5 -46.90 -13.83 36.60
CA ALA A 5 -45.66 -14.50 36.99
C ALA A 5 -44.52 -13.48 37.17
N PRO A 6 -43.67 -13.59 38.22
CA PRO A 6 -42.49 -12.76 38.33
C PRO A 6 -41.41 -13.27 37.37
N ARG A 7 -40.93 -12.40 36.48
CA ARG A 7 -39.73 -12.64 35.68
C ARG A 7 -38.53 -12.65 36.62
N ARG A 8 -37.95 -13.83 36.89
CA ARG A 8 -36.63 -13.94 37.49
C ARG A 8 -35.60 -13.45 36.48
N LEU A 9 -35.12 -12.24 36.68
CA LEU A 9 -33.84 -11.80 36.12
C LEU A 9 -32.75 -12.59 36.86
N VAL A 10 -32.19 -13.59 36.18
CA VAL A 10 -31.00 -14.30 36.65
C VAL A 10 -29.85 -13.30 36.64
N GLN A 11 -29.59 -12.69 37.80
CA GLN A 11 -28.36 -11.95 38.07
C GLN A 11 -27.24 -12.97 38.22
N GLY A 12 -26.65 -13.37 37.09
CA GLY A 12 -25.38 -14.09 37.09
C GLY A 12 -24.28 -13.19 37.70
N PRO A 13 -23.28 -13.77 38.38
CA PRO A 13 -22.23 -13.01 39.06
C PRO A 13 -21.51 -12.09 38.06
N ARG A 14 -21.58 -10.78 38.29
CA ARG A 14 -20.96 -9.73 37.45
C ARG A 14 -19.49 -9.99 37.14
N GLU A 15 -18.80 -10.70 38.03
CA GLU A 15 -17.38 -11.05 37.89
C GLU A 15 -17.08 -12.00 36.72
N THR A 16 -17.98 -12.91 36.37
CA THR A 16 -17.73 -13.87 35.26
C THR A 16 -17.74 -13.17 33.90
N TRP A 17 -18.55 -12.12 33.76
CA TRP A 17 -18.57 -11.27 32.56
C TRP A 17 -17.32 -10.43 32.41
N LEU A 18 -16.78 -9.91 33.53
CA LEU A 18 -15.54 -9.12 33.53
C LEU A 18 -14.33 -9.98 33.17
N LEU A 19 -14.23 -11.19 33.73
CA LEU A 19 -13.15 -12.13 33.41
C LEU A 19 -13.23 -12.59 31.96
N GLY A 20 -14.42 -12.96 31.47
CA GLY A 20 -14.61 -13.36 30.07
C GLY A 20 -14.25 -12.24 29.08
N GLY A 21 -14.63 -10.99 29.37
CA GLY A 21 -14.23 -9.83 28.58
C GLY A 21 -12.71 -9.63 28.56
N LEU A 22 -12.06 -9.73 29.72
CA LEU A 22 -10.60 -9.59 29.83
C LEU A 22 -9.85 -10.63 28.99
N TRP A 23 -10.30 -11.88 29.01
CA TRP A 23 -9.72 -12.95 28.19
C TRP A 23 -9.86 -12.70 26.69
N VAL A 24 -11.00 -12.18 26.24
CA VAL A 24 -11.23 -11.82 24.82
C VAL A 24 -10.30 -10.68 24.40
N TRP A 25 -10.10 -9.67 25.24
CA TRP A 25 -9.17 -8.55 24.96
C TRP A 25 -7.72 -9.03 24.84
N ILE A 26 -7.27 -9.91 25.75
CA ILE A 26 -5.91 -10.46 25.74
C ILE A 26 -5.68 -11.31 24.49
N LEU A 27 -6.62 -12.19 24.14
CA LEU A 27 -6.52 -13.06 22.96
C LEU A 27 -6.55 -12.27 21.65
N CYS A 28 -7.36 -11.20 21.57
CA CYS A 28 -7.44 -10.36 20.37
C CYS A 28 -6.19 -9.48 20.20
N GLY A 29 -5.61 -8.96 21.30
CA GLY A 29 -4.39 -8.16 21.26
C GLY A 29 -3.14 -8.95 20.87
N LEU A 30 -3.03 -10.22 21.30
CA LEU A 30 -1.89 -11.08 20.97
C LEU A 30 -1.83 -11.49 19.48
N GLY A 31 -2.98 -11.53 18.79
CA GLY A 31 -3.06 -11.92 17.38
C GLY A 31 -2.54 -10.88 16.38
N MET A 32 -2.29 -9.64 16.82
CA MET A 32 -1.87 -8.53 15.94
C MET A 32 -0.35 -8.45 15.72
N ALA A 33 0.45 -9.26 16.42
CA ALA A 33 1.92 -9.23 16.38
C ALA A 33 2.55 -9.75 15.07
N GLY A 34 1.74 -10.21 14.11
CA GLY A 34 2.19 -10.80 12.85
C GLY A 34 1.98 -9.93 11.61
N SER A 35 1.70 -8.63 11.74
CA SER A 35 1.55 -7.77 10.56
C SER A 35 2.92 -7.49 9.93
N PRO A 36 3.16 -7.86 8.65
CA PRO A 36 4.34 -7.37 7.94
C PRO A 36 4.26 -5.85 7.95
N GLY A 37 5.29 -5.19 8.50
CA GLY A 37 5.33 -3.73 8.61
C GLY A 37 5.07 -3.04 7.27
N THR A 38 4.68 -1.77 7.30
CA THR A 38 4.44 -1.00 6.08
C THR A 38 5.68 -1.04 5.18
N PRO A 39 5.55 -1.42 3.89
CA PRO A 39 6.69 -1.53 2.99
C PRO A 39 7.42 -0.19 2.92
N GLN A 40 8.72 -0.22 3.14
CA GLN A 40 9.57 0.97 3.01
C GLN A 40 10.04 1.11 1.56
N PRO A 41 10.14 2.34 1.03
CA PRO A 41 10.75 2.58 -0.27
C PRO A 41 12.20 2.07 -0.30
N CYS A 42 12.59 1.44 -1.41
CA CYS A 42 13.98 1.05 -1.62
C CYS A 42 14.83 2.24 -2.07
N GLN A 43 16.14 2.14 -1.84
CA GLN A 43 17.08 3.13 -2.34
C GLN A 43 17.33 2.88 -3.84
N ALA A 44 16.90 3.82 -4.68
CA ALA A 44 17.16 3.77 -6.11
C ALA A 44 18.64 4.10 -6.45
N PRO A 45 19.19 3.54 -7.55
CA PRO A 45 20.55 3.84 -7.97
C PRO A 45 20.71 5.31 -8.34
N GLN A 46 21.79 5.93 -7.86
CA GLN A 46 22.04 7.36 -8.07
C GLN A 46 22.64 7.69 -9.45
N GLN A 47 23.29 6.72 -10.10
CA GLN A 47 23.90 6.89 -11.41
C GLN A 47 23.64 5.67 -12.28
N TRP A 48 23.16 5.90 -13.50
CA TRP A 48 22.91 4.84 -14.48
C TRP A 48 22.78 5.41 -15.89
N GLU A 49 22.99 4.55 -16.88
CA GLU A 49 22.75 4.84 -18.29
C GLU A 49 21.77 3.82 -18.87
N GLY A 50 20.84 4.26 -19.70
CA GLY A 50 19.78 3.42 -20.20
C GLY A 50 19.00 4.04 -21.36
N ARG A 51 17.82 3.46 -21.63
CA ARG A 51 16.90 3.94 -22.66
C ARG A 51 15.55 4.26 -22.01
N GLN A 52 14.88 5.28 -22.51
CA GLN A 52 13.52 5.62 -22.09
C GLN A 52 12.58 5.70 -23.29
N VAL A 53 11.31 5.46 -23.01
CA VAL A 53 10.20 5.79 -23.90
C VAL A 53 9.26 6.70 -23.12
N LEU A 54 9.15 7.95 -23.55
CA LEU A 54 8.28 8.93 -22.93
C LEU A 54 7.01 9.07 -23.77
N TYR A 55 5.87 8.76 -23.15
CA TYR A 55 4.58 9.06 -23.73
C TYR A 55 4.17 10.49 -23.40
N GLN A 56 3.78 11.26 -24.41
CA GLN A 56 3.34 12.64 -24.23
C GLN A 56 1.86 12.74 -24.58
N GLN A 57 1.01 12.88 -23.56
CA GLN A 57 -0.45 12.89 -23.70
C GLN A 57 -0.94 13.99 -24.64
N SER A 58 -0.31 15.17 -24.63
CA SER A 58 -0.71 16.32 -25.45
C SER A 58 -0.56 16.05 -26.95
N SER A 59 0.46 15.29 -27.35
CA SER A 59 0.69 14.94 -28.75
C SER A 59 0.15 13.55 -29.10
N GLY A 60 -0.09 12.69 -28.12
CA GLY A 60 -0.41 11.28 -28.32
C GLY A 60 0.75 10.45 -28.86
N HIS A 61 1.98 10.96 -28.82
CA HIS A 61 3.17 10.31 -29.38
C HIS A 61 4.08 9.73 -28.29
N ASN A 62 4.87 8.73 -28.71
CA ASN A 62 5.93 8.12 -27.90
C ASN A 62 7.30 8.55 -28.43
N SER A 63 8.09 9.21 -27.58
CA SER A 63 9.47 9.61 -27.88
C SER A 63 10.44 8.63 -27.26
N ARG A 64 11.45 8.18 -28.02
CA ARG A 64 12.49 7.26 -27.55
C ARG A 64 13.79 8.02 -27.39
N ALA A 65 14.50 7.81 -26.29
CA ALA A 65 15.77 8.48 -26.03
C ALA A 65 16.74 7.59 -25.24
N LEU A 66 18.04 7.82 -25.41
CA LEU A 66 19.07 7.38 -24.47
C LEU A 66 19.13 8.35 -23.30
N VAL A 67 19.28 7.83 -22.08
CA VAL A 67 19.32 8.61 -20.84
C VAL A 67 20.59 8.28 -20.09
N SER A 68 21.36 9.31 -19.74
CA SER A 68 22.38 9.24 -18.71
C SER A 68 21.87 10.05 -17.51
N TYR A 69 21.58 9.35 -16.41
CA TYR A 69 21.11 9.95 -15.17
C TYR A 69 22.24 9.98 -14.14
N ASP A 70 22.51 11.16 -13.59
CA ASP A 70 23.48 11.34 -12.52
C ASP A 70 22.90 12.21 -11.40
N GLY A 71 22.31 11.53 -10.43
CA GLY A 71 21.69 12.12 -9.25
C GLY A 71 22.69 12.72 -8.26
N LEU A 72 23.95 12.27 -8.25
CA LEU A 72 24.99 12.86 -7.39
C LEU A 72 25.32 14.29 -7.80
N ASN A 73 25.34 14.55 -9.10
CA ASN A 73 25.59 15.87 -9.68
C ASN A 73 24.31 16.59 -10.12
N GLN A 74 23.14 16.04 -9.80
CA GLN A 74 21.81 16.57 -10.20
C GLN A 74 21.72 16.87 -11.71
N ARG A 75 22.36 16.05 -12.54
CA ARG A 75 22.41 16.24 -14.00
C ARG A 75 21.74 15.09 -14.71
N VAL A 76 21.02 15.43 -15.77
CA VAL A 76 20.35 14.45 -16.64
C VAL A 76 20.63 14.83 -18.09
N ARG A 77 21.12 13.87 -18.87
CA ARG A 77 21.28 14.02 -20.31
C ARG A 77 20.30 13.09 -21.01
N VAL A 78 19.46 13.68 -21.85
CA VAL A 78 18.50 12.95 -22.69
C VAL A 78 18.90 13.16 -24.15
N LEU A 79 19.16 12.06 -24.86
CA LEU A 79 19.54 12.08 -26.26
C LEU A 79 18.49 11.33 -27.08
N ASP A 80 17.70 12.05 -27.86
CA ASP A 80 16.64 11.46 -28.67
C ASP A 80 17.18 10.43 -29.67
N GLU A 81 16.62 9.23 -29.63
CA GLU A 81 16.83 8.24 -30.68
C GLU A 81 15.96 8.62 -31.88
N ARG A 82 16.56 9.22 -32.90
CA ARG A 82 15.89 9.42 -34.20
C ARG A 82 15.77 8.10 -34.95
N LYS A 83 14.77 7.30 -34.56
CA LYS A 83 14.25 6.21 -35.39
C LYS A 83 13.04 6.73 -36.17
N ALA A 84 12.88 6.28 -37.42
CA ALA A 84 11.70 6.60 -38.21
C ALA A 84 10.43 6.37 -37.37
N LEU A 85 9.46 7.28 -37.46
CA LEU A 85 8.23 7.26 -36.66
C LEU A 85 7.63 5.84 -36.71
N ILE A 86 7.72 5.09 -35.60
CA ILE A 86 7.03 3.80 -35.46
C ILE A 86 5.74 4.11 -34.70
N PRO A 87 4.61 4.31 -35.40
CA PRO A 87 3.34 4.51 -34.72
C PRO A 87 3.08 3.33 -33.79
N CYS A 88 2.69 3.63 -32.55
CA CYS A 88 2.28 2.58 -31.61
C CYS A 88 0.98 1.96 -32.12
N LYS A 89 0.95 0.64 -32.17
CA LYS A 89 -0.24 -0.12 -32.56
C LYS A 89 -1.39 0.24 -31.59
N ARG A 90 -2.54 0.62 -32.13
CA ARG A 90 -3.80 0.73 -31.37
C ARG A 90 -4.30 -0.64 -30.95
#